data_AF-A0A933DX85-F1
#
_entry.id   AF-A0A933DX85-F1
#
_cell.length_a   1.000
_cell.length_b   1.000
_cell.length_c   1.000
_cell.angle_alpha   90.00
_cell.angle_beta   90.00
_cell.angle_gamma   90.00
#
_symmetry.space_group_name_H-M   'P 1'
#
loop_
_entity.id
_entity.type
_entity.pdbx_description
1 polymer ?
#
loop_
_entity_poly.entity_id
_entity_poly.type
_entity_poly.pdbx_seq_one_letter_code
_entity_poly.pdbx_strand_id
1 'polypeptide(L)'
;MECKRALEEAKGDMAKAVELLRARGIAQAVIQSHRDTREGLVEAYVHNGSRIGALVELNCETDFVARTAEFRELAHALAMQVAAMAPVYTDRSQVPTEDSRNPEEVCLLQQPWIKDPGRVVRDLIAEVSAKVGENIRVRRFARFALGE
;
A
#
# COMPACT_ATOMS: atom_id res chain seq x y z
N MET A 1 -7.55 -11.55 20.52
CA MET A 1 -7.62 -13.03 20.37
C MET A 1 -8.07 -13.44 18.96
N GLU A 2 -7.61 -12.77 17.90
CA GLU A 2 -8.07 -13.05 16.53
C GLU A 2 -7.43 -14.30 15.93
N CYS A 3 -6.15 -14.56 16.21
CA CYS A 3 -5.47 -15.79 15.75
C CYS A 3 -6.14 -17.06 16.29
N LYS A 4 -6.56 -17.05 17.56
CA LYS A 4 -7.28 -18.19 18.17
C LYS A 4 -8.62 -18.43 17.47
N ARG A 5 -9.42 -17.37 17.28
CA ARG A 5 -10.73 -17.45 16.60
C ARG A 5 -10.60 -17.96 15.17
N ALA A 6 -9.64 -17.42 14.41
CA ALA A 6 -9.39 -17.86 13.03
C ALA A 6 -9.00 -19.35 12.98
N LEU A 7 -8.19 -19.83 13.92
CA LEU A 7 -7.81 -21.23 13.99
C LEU A 7 -8.98 -22.14 14.40
N GLU A 8 -9.81 -21.70 15.34
CA GLU A 8 -11.03 -22.42 15.75
C GLU A 8 -12.02 -22.56 14.58
N GLU A 9 -12.27 -21.47 13.84
CA GLU A 9 -13.15 -21.47 12.66
C GLU A 9 -12.57 -22.27 11.48
N ALA A 10 -11.25 -22.25 11.33
CA ALA A 10 -10.54 -23.09 10.38
C ALA A 10 -10.42 -24.55 10.85
N LYS A 11 -10.93 -24.89 12.04
CA LYS A 11 -10.85 -26.24 12.65
C LYS A 11 -9.41 -26.77 12.70
N GLY A 12 -8.45 -25.90 13.01
CA GLY A 12 -7.02 -26.22 13.07
C GLY A 12 -6.27 -26.16 11.74
N ASP A 13 -6.94 -25.90 10.62
CA ASP A 13 -6.27 -25.71 9.33
C ASP A 13 -5.55 -24.36 9.29
N MET A 14 -4.21 -24.41 9.32
CA MET A 14 -3.37 -23.22 9.35
C MET A 14 -3.48 -22.39 8.07
N ALA A 15 -3.55 -23.03 6.90
CA ALA A 15 -3.61 -22.31 5.63
C ALA A 15 -4.95 -21.55 5.53
N LYS A 16 -6.04 -22.21 5.89
CA LYS A 16 -7.36 -21.59 5.94
C LYS A 16 -7.45 -20.49 7.01
N ALA A 17 -6.84 -20.68 8.17
CA ALA A 17 -6.80 -19.66 9.22
C ALA A 17 -6.07 -18.39 8.75
N VAL A 18 -4.96 -18.54 8.01
CA VAL A 18 -4.23 -17.41 7.43
C VAL A 18 -5.08 -16.65 6.41
N GLU A 19 -5.79 -17.35 5.52
CA GLU A 19 -6.70 -16.71 4.57
C GLU A 19 -7.86 -15.96 5.27
N LEU A 20 -8.42 -16.54 6.33
CA LEU A 20 -9.44 -15.87 7.15
C LEU A 20 -8.89 -14.59 7.81
N LEU A 21 -7.67 -14.64 8.35
CA LEU A 21 -7.04 -13.47 8.95
C LEU A 21 -6.74 -12.39 7.91
N ARG A 22 -6.28 -12.77 6.71
CA ARG A 22 -6.05 -11.82 5.61
C ARG A 22 -7.35 -11.11 5.23
N ALA A 23 -8.43 -11.86 4.99
CA ALA A 23 -9.73 -11.30 4.62
C ALA A 23 -10.28 -10.35 5.70
N ARG A 24 -10.15 -10.72 6.98
CA ARG A 24 -10.55 -9.86 8.11
C ARG A 24 -9.69 -8.63 8.23
N GLY A 25 -8.39 -8.76 8.04
CA GLY A 25 -7.45 -7.64 8.05
C GLY A 25 -7.83 -6.59 7.01
N ILE A 26 -8.17 -7.02 5.79
CA ILE A 26 -8.64 -6.12 4.73
C ILE A 26 -9.93 -5.40 5.15
N ALA A 27 -10.90 -6.12 5.71
CA ALA A 27 -12.14 -5.50 6.21
C ALA A 27 -11.88 -4.49 7.33
N GLN A 28 -10.94 -4.79 8.23
CA GLN A 28 -10.56 -3.89 9.32
C GLN A 28 -9.85 -2.63 8.80
N ALA A 29 -8.97 -2.76 7.81
CA ALA A 29 -8.31 -1.61 7.19
C ALA A 29 -9.33 -0.63 6.57
N VAL A 30 -10.42 -1.15 5.98
CA VAL A 30 -11.53 -0.32 5.47
C VAL A 30 -12.23 0.44 6.60
N ILE A 31 -12.51 -0.20 7.73
CA ILE A 31 -13.13 0.47 8.89
C ILE A 31 -12.24 1.60 9.42
N GLN A 32 -10.93 1.38 9.38
CA GLN A 32 -9.93 2.29 9.92
C GLN A 32 -9.58 3.44 8.96
N SER A 33 -10.03 3.41 7.70
CA SER A 33 -9.63 4.38 6.67
C SER A 33 -10.03 5.83 6.99
N HIS A 34 -11.02 6.02 7.87
CA HIS A 34 -11.48 7.33 8.31
C HIS A 34 -10.62 7.96 9.42
N ARG A 35 -9.68 7.21 10.01
CA ARG A 35 -8.81 7.72 11.07
C ARG A 35 -7.79 8.71 10.50
N ASP A 36 -7.57 9.81 11.21
CA ASP A 36 -6.59 10.84 10.85
C ASP A 36 -5.18 10.26 10.84
N THR A 37 -4.43 10.46 9.75
CA THR A 37 -3.06 9.97 9.57
C THR A 37 -2.12 11.15 9.33
N ARG A 38 -1.43 11.61 10.38
CA ARG A 38 -0.55 12.79 10.34
C ARG A 38 0.94 12.47 10.54
N GLU A 39 1.24 11.27 11.00
CA GLU A 39 2.62 10.76 11.12
C GLU A 39 2.98 9.93 9.89
N GLY A 40 4.25 9.56 9.73
CA GLY A 40 4.68 8.72 8.60
C GLY A 40 6.09 8.98 8.12
N LEU A 41 6.33 8.67 6.84
CA LEU A 41 7.62 8.83 6.18
C LEU A 41 7.46 9.44 4.79
N VAL A 42 8.48 10.20 4.37
CA VAL A 42 8.74 10.49 2.97
C VAL A 42 9.88 9.58 2.53
N GLU A 43 9.58 8.61 1.67
CA GLU A 43 10.54 7.64 1.17
C GLU A 43 10.98 8.02 -0.24
N ALA A 44 12.29 7.93 -0.49
CA ALA A 44 12.89 8.19 -1.78
C ALA A 44 13.48 6.92 -2.38
N TYR A 45 13.18 6.67 -3.65
CA TYR A 45 13.81 5.62 -4.43
C TYR A 45 14.46 6.20 -5.67
N VAL A 46 15.74 5.90 -5.89
CA VAL A 46 16.47 6.25 -7.11
C VAL A 46 16.87 4.94 -7.78
N HIS A 47 16.40 4.75 -9.01
CA HIS A 47 16.70 3.54 -9.78
C HIS A 47 18.15 3.53 -10.27
N ASN A 48 18.64 2.33 -10.58
CA ASN A 48 19.99 2.13 -11.10
C ASN A 48 20.26 3.01 -12.32
N GLY A 49 21.44 3.64 -12.35
CA GLY A 49 21.81 4.60 -13.40
C GLY A 49 21.29 6.03 -13.18
N SER A 50 20.59 6.30 -12.07
CA SER A 50 20.15 7.66 -11.65
C SER A 50 19.29 8.40 -12.69
N ARG A 51 18.60 7.67 -13.57
CA ARG A 51 17.73 8.24 -14.62
C ARG A 51 16.26 8.31 -14.21
N ILE A 52 15.85 7.57 -13.19
CA ILE A 52 14.48 7.54 -12.69
C ILE A 52 14.53 7.64 -11.17
N GLY A 53 13.69 8.50 -10.60
CA GLY A 53 13.51 8.63 -9.15
C GLY A 53 12.05 8.80 -8.79
N ALA A 54 11.68 8.34 -7.59
CA ALA A 54 10.35 8.52 -7.04
C ALA A 54 10.42 8.94 -5.56
N LEU A 55 9.46 9.76 -5.16
CA LEU A 55 9.19 10.14 -3.78
C LEU A 55 7.78 9.71 -3.41
N VAL A 56 7.59 9.10 -2.24
CA VAL A 56 6.28 8.71 -1.72
C VAL A 56 6.15 9.21 -0.29
N GLU A 57 5.07 9.95 -0.02
CA GLU A 57 4.66 10.26 1.35
C GLU A 57 3.62 9.24 1.80
N LEU A 58 4.02 8.38 2.74
CA LEU A 58 3.17 7.37 3.35
C LEU A 58 2.85 7.80 4.78
N ASN A 59 1.57 7.97 5.10
CA ASN A 59 1.13 8.36 6.44
C ASN A 59 0.59 7.18 7.24
N CYS A 60 0.70 7.29 8.56
CA CYS A 60 0.10 6.46 9.60
C CYS A 60 -0.40 7.34 10.77
N GLU A 61 -0.91 6.74 11.83
CA GLU A 61 -1.47 7.47 12.98
C GLU A 61 -0.37 7.90 13.97
N THR A 62 0.66 7.07 14.18
CA THR A 62 1.71 7.34 15.16
C THR A 62 3.12 7.22 14.60
N ASP A 63 4.06 7.95 15.21
CA ASP A 63 5.49 7.89 14.85
C ASP A 63 6.13 6.54 15.22
N PHE A 64 5.53 5.79 16.15
CA PHE A 64 5.92 4.44 16.50
C PHE A 64 5.76 3.48 15.32
N VAL A 65 4.60 3.49 14.66
CA VAL A 65 4.37 2.65 13.46
C VAL A 65 5.26 3.08 12.32
N ALA A 66 5.47 4.38 12.11
CA ALA A 66 6.38 4.90 11.08
C ALA A 66 7.82 4.37 11.19
N ARG A 67 8.24 3.91 12.38
CA ARG A 67 9.59 3.38 12.63
C ARG A 67 9.70 1.85 12.52
N THR A 68 8.59 1.15 12.36
CA THR A 68 8.58 -0.32 12.21
C THR A 68 9.22 -0.75 10.88
N ALA A 69 9.74 -1.98 10.85
CA ALA A 69 10.30 -2.56 9.63
C ALA A 69 9.22 -2.71 8.55
N GLU A 70 8.04 -3.18 8.95
CA GLU A 70 6.88 -3.38 8.08
C GLU A 70 6.48 -2.10 7.34
N PHE A 71 6.38 -0.97 8.05
CA PHE A 71 5.99 0.30 7.45
C PHE A 71 7.07 0.85 6.51
N ARG A 72 8.35 0.75 6.92
CA ARG A 72 9.49 1.19 6.11
C ARG A 72 9.64 0.37 4.83
N GLU A 73 9.49 -0.95 4.94
CA GLU A 73 9.51 -1.85 3.79
C GLU A 73 8.36 -1.55 2.82
N LEU A 74 7.15 -1.30 3.33
CA LEU A 74 6.01 -0.88 2.50
C LEU A 74 6.29 0.45 1.79
N ALA A 75 6.79 1.46 2.50
CA ALA A 75 7.12 2.77 1.90
C ALA A 75 8.15 2.62 0.78
N HIS A 76 9.23 1.86 1.02
CA HIS A 76 10.27 1.60 0.04
C HIS A 76 9.71 0.87 -1.19
N ALA A 77 8.90 -0.15 -0.95
CA ALA A 77 8.23 -0.91 -1.98
C ALA A 77 7.32 0.01 -2.83
N LEU A 78 6.51 0.87 -2.22
CA LEU A 78 5.67 1.84 -2.93
C LEU A 78 6.50 2.82 -3.76
N ALA A 79 7.65 3.28 -3.28
CA ALA A 79 8.54 4.14 -4.05
C ALA A 79 9.11 3.42 -5.29
N MET A 80 9.50 2.15 -5.16
CA MET A 80 9.89 1.31 -6.30
C MET A 80 8.75 1.13 -7.31
N GLN A 81 7.52 0.88 -6.82
CA GLN A 81 6.32 0.73 -7.64
C GLN A 81 6.03 1.99 -8.43
N VAL A 82 6.05 3.15 -7.78
CA VAL A 82 5.84 4.44 -8.45
C VAL A 82 6.89 4.63 -9.53
N ALA A 83 8.17 4.41 -9.23
CA ALA A 83 9.26 4.56 -10.20
C ALA A 83 9.07 3.66 -11.44
N ALA A 84 8.64 2.41 -11.24
CA ALA A 84 8.49 1.42 -12.30
C ALA A 84 7.20 1.58 -13.12
N MET A 85 6.08 1.85 -12.47
CA MET A 85 4.75 1.80 -13.09
C MET A 85 4.19 3.17 -13.47
N ALA A 86 4.88 4.26 -13.10
CA ALA A 86 4.53 5.63 -13.46
C ALA A 86 3.03 5.99 -13.28
N PRO A 87 2.40 5.70 -12.11
CA PRO A 87 1.03 6.12 -11.85
C PRO A 87 0.92 7.65 -11.95
N VAL A 88 -0.27 8.13 -12.30
CA VAL A 88 -0.61 9.55 -12.38
C VAL A 88 -1.43 9.98 -11.16
N TYR A 89 -2.28 9.08 -10.68
CA TYR A 89 -3.20 9.32 -9.58
C TYR A 89 -2.97 8.33 -8.45
N THR A 90 -3.37 8.70 -7.23
CA THR A 90 -3.35 7.74 -6.11
C THR A 90 -4.44 6.71 -6.29
N ASP A 91 -5.67 7.17 -6.57
CA ASP A 91 -6.85 6.33 -6.66
C ASP A 91 -7.85 6.88 -7.68
N ARG A 92 -8.93 6.12 -7.93
CA ARG A 92 -9.95 6.43 -8.94
C ARG A 92 -10.70 7.74 -8.69
N SER A 93 -10.80 8.21 -7.44
CA SER A 93 -11.50 9.46 -7.10
C SER A 93 -10.73 10.70 -7.56
N GLN A 94 -9.43 10.56 -7.83
CA GLN A 94 -8.58 11.65 -8.32
C GLN A 94 -8.53 11.72 -9.85
N VAL A 95 -9.13 10.75 -10.56
CA VAL A 95 -9.12 10.69 -12.03
C VAL A 95 -10.15 11.68 -12.57
N PRO A 96 -9.73 12.67 -13.39
CA PRO A 96 -10.65 13.58 -14.08
C PRO A 96 -11.57 12.82 -15.04
N THR A 97 -12.78 13.35 -15.26
CA THR A 97 -13.80 12.74 -16.13
C THR A 97 -13.34 12.52 -17.57
N GLU A 98 -12.41 13.35 -18.04
CA GLU A 98 -11.83 13.34 -19.37
C GLU A 98 -10.71 12.30 -19.54
N ASP A 99 -10.16 11.75 -18.46
CA ASP A 99 -9.11 10.74 -18.50
C ASP A 99 -9.71 9.33 -18.49
N SER A 100 -9.73 8.70 -19.67
CA SER A 100 -10.34 7.38 -19.89
C SER A 100 -9.34 6.21 -19.85
N ARG A 101 -8.08 6.48 -19.45
CA ARG A 101 -7.04 5.44 -19.35
C ARG A 101 -7.42 4.37 -18.32
N ASN A 102 -6.89 3.16 -18.50
CA ASN A 102 -7.18 2.06 -17.60
C ASN A 102 -6.72 2.42 -16.16
N PRO A 103 -7.60 2.34 -15.13
CA PRO A 103 -7.21 2.60 -13.75
C PRO A 103 -6.01 1.78 -13.27
N GLU A 104 -5.84 0.55 -13.77
CA GLU A 104 -4.68 -0.29 -13.43
C GLU A 104 -3.36 0.24 -14.00
N GLU A 105 -3.39 1.15 -14.96
CA GLU A 105 -2.20 1.81 -15.50
C GLU A 105 -1.94 3.13 -14.78
N VAL A 106 -2.98 3.92 -14.50
CA VAL A 106 -2.83 5.31 -14.04
C VAL A 106 -3.04 5.52 -12.54
N CYS A 107 -3.69 4.60 -11.83
CA CYS A 107 -3.95 4.73 -10.39
C CYS A 107 -3.04 3.80 -9.58
N LEU A 108 -2.17 4.35 -8.73
CA LEU A 108 -1.26 3.58 -7.88
C LEU A 108 -1.98 2.47 -7.10
N LEU A 109 -3.11 2.77 -6.46
CA LEU A 109 -3.84 1.80 -5.63
C LEU A 109 -4.55 0.69 -6.42
N GLN A 110 -4.65 0.83 -7.75
CA GLN A 110 -5.26 -0.17 -8.63
C GLN A 110 -4.21 -0.98 -9.40
N GLN A 111 -2.95 -0.54 -9.40
CA GLN A 111 -1.89 -1.21 -10.12
C GLN A 111 -1.62 -2.62 -9.56
N PRO A 112 -1.28 -3.58 -10.44
CA PRO A 112 -0.67 -4.82 -10.01
C PRO A 112 0.67 -4.53 -9.35
N TRP A 113 1.00 -5.33 -8.34
CA TRP A 113 2.24 -5.18 -7.59
C TRP A 113 3.44 -5.69 -8.40
N ILE A 114 4.48 -4.88 -8.54
CA ILE A 114 5.65 -5.21 -9.39
C ILE A 114 6.38 -6.49 -8.97
N LYS A 115 6.32 -6.91 -7.69
CA LYS A 115 6.98 -8.15 -7.23
C LYS A 115 6.05 -9.37 -7.28
N ASP A 116 4.74 -9.16 -7.36
CA ASP A 116 3.73 -10.21 -7.41
C ASP A 116 2.47 -9.69 -8.11
N PRO A 117 2.39 -9.82 -9.45
CA PRO A 117 1.27 -9.28 -10.23
C PRO A 117 -0.09 -9.90 -9.90
N GLY A 118 -0.15 -11.00 -9.14
CA GLY A 118 -1.41 -11.57 -8.63
C GLY A 118 -2.07 -10.72 -7.54
N ARG A 119 -1.40 -9.66 -7.07
CA ARG A 119 -1.84 -8.81 -5.97
C ARG A 119 -1.88 -7.35 -6.41
N VAL A 120 -2.81 -6.60 -5.81
CA VAL A 120 -2.98 -5.17 -6.08
C VAL A 120 -2.39 -4.35 -4.94
N VAL A 121 -1.82 -3.18 -5.26
CA VAL A 121 -1.15 -2.29 -4.28
C VAL A 121 -2.02 -1.97 -3.06
N ARG A 122 -3.33 -1.71 -3.23
CA ARG A 122 -4.23 -1.43 -2.10
C ARG A 122 -4.32 -2.58 -1.10
N ASP A 123 -4.22 -3.83 -1.56
CA ASP A 123 -4.36 -5.01 -0.70
C ASP A 123 -3.09 -5.18 0.15
N LEU A 124 -1.92 -4.82 -0.40
CA LEU A 124 -0.67 -4.75 0.36
C LEU A 124 -0.75 -3.73 1.49
N ILE A 125 -1.27 -2.53 1.19
CA ILE A 125 -1.44 -1.48 2.19
C ILE A 125 -2.42 -1.95 3.27
N ALA A 126 -3.54 -2.56 2.88
CA ALA A 126 -4.54 -3.07 3.81
C ALA A 126 -3.97 -4.19 4.71
N GLU A 127 -3.17 -5.09 4.17
CA GLU A 127 -2.51 -6.14 4.96
C GLU A 127 -1.53 -5.58 5.98
N VAL A 128 -0.68 -4.61 5.59
CA VAL A 128 0.26 -3.98 6.53
C VAL A 128 -0.50 -3.17 7.57
N SER A 129 -1.53 -2.42 7.16
CA SER A 129 -2.42 -1.67 8.06
C SER A 129 -3.05 -2.59 9.11
N ALA A 130 -3.57 -3.74 8.70
CA ALA A 130 -4.12 -4.74 9.61
C ALA A 130 -3.08 -5.32 10.57
N LYS A 131 -1.85 -5.56 10.06
CA LYS A 131 -0.74 -6.10 10.85
C LYS A 131 -0.27 -5.13 11.94
N VAL A 132 -0.18 -3.84 11.62
CA VAL A 132 0.28 -2.81 12.58
C VAL A 132 -0.85 -2.20 13.40
N GLY A 133 -2.11 -2.37 12.97
CA GLY A 133 -3.31 -1.90 13.67
C GLY A 133 -3.64 -0.42 13.45
N GLU A 134 -2.95 0.26 12.53
CA GLU A 134 -3.15 1.67 12.19
C GLU A 134 -3.62 1.84 10.75
N ASN A 135 -4.38 2.89 10.49
CA ASN A 135 -4.66 3.36 9.15
C ASN A 135 -3.35 3.74 8.46
N ILE A 136 -3.16 3.26 7.23
CA ILE A 136 -2.02 3.60 6.39
C ILE A 136 -2.55 4.19 5.09
N ARG A 137 -2.01 5.34 4.68
CA ARG A 137 -2.47 6.03 3.48
C ARG A 137 -1.30 6.60 2.69
N VAL A 138 -1.33 6.40 1.37
CA VAL A 138 -0.49 7.19 0.45
C VAL A 138 -1.08 8.59 0.32
N ARG A 139 -0.32 9.60 0.75
CA ARG A 139 -0.76 11.00 0.69
C ARG A 139 -0.54 11.62 -0.67
N ARG A 140 0.65 11.38 -1.22
CA ARG A 140 1.11 11.88 -2.51
C ARG A 140 2.36 11.12 -2.92
N PHE A 141 2.67 11.20 -4.19
CA PHE A 141 3.93 10.75 -4.74
C PHE A 141 4.38 11.68 -5.86
N ALA A 142 5.66 11.61 -6.20
CA ALA A 142 6.23 12.24 -7.37
C ALA A 142 7.17 11.25 -8.05
N ARG A 143 7.22 11.30 -9.38
CA ARG A 143 8.17 10.54 -10.18
C ARG A 143 8.87 11.49 -11.14
N PHE A 144 10.17 11.31 -11.28
CA PHE A 144 11.00 12.01 -12.26
C PHE A 144 11.70 10.97 -13.12
N ALA A 145 11.71 11.19 -14.42
CA ALA A 145 12.52 10.42 -15.35
C ALA A 145 13.29 11.37 -16.27
N LEU A 146 14.55 11.06 -16.54
CA LEU A 146 15.40 11.88 -17.39
C LEU A 146 14.89 11.88 -18.83
N GLY A 147 14.37 13.03 -19.27
CA GLY A 147 13.87 13.25 -20.63
C GLY A 147 12.36 13.02 -20.80
N GLU A 148 11.63 12.84 -19.70
CA GLU A 148 10.15 12.91 -19.67
C GLU A 148 9.66 14.31 -19.28
#